data_AF-A0A484LV27-F1
#
_entry.id   AF-A0A484LV27-F1
#
_cell.length_a   1.000
_cell.length_b   1.000
_cell.length_c   1.000
_cell.angle_alpha   90.00
_cell.angle_beta   90.00
_cell.angle_gamma   90.00
#
_symmetry.space_group_name_H-M   'P 1'
#
loop_
_entity.id
_entity.type
_entity.pdbx_description
1 polymer ?
#
loop_
_entity_poly.entity_id
_entity_poly.type
_entity_poly.pdbx_seq_one_letter_code
_entity_poly.pdbx_strand_id
1 'polypeptide(L)' 'MEQLVNFVIRPPRAEYDPKNDLLDEEFMLKGKWFQRKDLEVKNIRGDTLKCSHYMPIIYLEGKPLPCVIYCHGNRFVKN' A
#
# COMPACT_ATOMS: atom_id res chain seq x y z
N MET A 1 7.52 24.11 -18.99
CA MET A 1 7.64 23.04 -20.01
C MET A 1 7.72 21.66 -19.36
N GLU A 2 8.59 21.48 -18.37
CA GLU A 2 8.82 20.21 -17.64
C GLU A 2 7.56 19.48 -17.16
N GLN A 3 6.56 20.17 -16.60
CA GLN A 3 5.32 19.53 -16.13
C GLN A 3 4.60 18.72 -17.21
N LEU A 4 4.70 19.09 -18.50
CA LEU A 4 4.13 18.31 -19.60
C LEU A 4 4.96 17.06 -19.92
N VAL A 5 6.29 17.14 -19.74
CA VAL A 5 7.23 16.02 -19.93
C VAL A 5 6.93 14.90 -18.93
N ASN A 6 6.53 15.21 -17.70
CA ASN A 6 6.20 14.22 -16.66
C ASN A 6 4.99 13.33 -16.99
N PHE A 7 4.11 13.73 -17.92
CA PHE A 7 3.02 12.88 -18.42
C PHE A 7 3.49 11.93 -19.54
N VAL A 8 4.54 12.31 -20.28
CA VAL A 8 5.15 11.52 -21.36
C VAL A 8 6.18 10.55 -20.80
N ILE A 9 7.16 11.07 -20.05
CA ILE A 9 8.16 10.34 -19.28
C ILE A 9 7.57 10.08 -17.89
N ARG A 10 6.83 8.97 -17.77
CA ARG A 10 6.44 8.46 -16.46
C ARG A 10 7.68 7.79 -15.84
N PRO A 11 8.13 8.20 -14.63
CA PRO A 11 9.41 7.80 -14.06
C PRO A 11 9.44 6.32 -13.62
N PRO A 12 10.62 5.79 -13.22
CA PRO A 12 10.71 4.55 -12.46
C PRO A 12 9.73 4.55 -11.27
N ARG A 13 9.24 3.36 -10.89
CA ARG A 13 8.45 3.21 -9.65
C ARG A 13 9.39 3.47 -8.48
N ALA A 14 8.96 4.24 -7.50
CA ALA A 14 9.66 4.33 -6.23
C ALA A 14 9.80 2.91 -5.64
N GLU A 15 11.00 2.59 -5.17
CA GLU A 15 11.18 1.52 -4.22
C GLU A 15 10.83 2.10 -2.85
N TYR A 16 9.96 1.41 -2.12
CA TYR A 16 9.44 1.87 -0.82
C TYR A 16 10.14 1.09 0.28
N ASP A 17 10.74 1.80 1.23
CA ASP A 17 11.21 1.22 2.48
C ASP A 17 10.04 1.23 3.50
N PRO A 18 9.57 0.07 3.99
CA PRO A 18 8.44 0.01 4.92
C PRO A 18 8.68 0.69 6.27
N LYS A 19 9.91 1.07 6.62
CA LYS A 19 10.25 1.82 7.83
C LYS A 19 10.28 3.33 7.61
N ASN A 20 10.59 3.79 6.40
CA ASN A 20 10.80 5.21 6.11
C ASN A 20 9.63 5.85 5.32
N ASP A 21 8.95 5.09 4.46
CA ASP A 21 7.92 5.62 3.54
C ASP A 21 6.47 5.30 3.95
N LEU A 22 6.27 4.49 5.01
CA LEU A 22 4.97 4.02 5.49
C LEU A 22 4.76 4.35 6.98
N LEU A 23 3.49 4.48 7.40
CA LEU A 23 3.12 4.63 8.82
C LEU A 23 3.59 3.43 9.66
N ASP A 24 3.99 3.68 10.91
CA ASP A 24 4.50 2.68 11.87
C ASP A 24 3.63 1.41 12.01
N GLU A 25 4.23 0.34 12.55
CA GLU A 25 3.54 -0.94 12.80
C GLU A 25 2.32 -0.79 13.73
N GLU A 26 2.35 0.13 14.68
CA GLU A 26 1.19 0.63 15.43
C GLU A 26 1.16 2.16 15.42
N PHE A 27 0.00 2.74 15.10
CA PHE A 27 -0.16 4.20 14.97
C PHE A 27 -1.55 4.68 15.39
N MET A 28 -1.63 5.94 15.83
CA MET A 28 -2.89 6.60 16.16
C MET A 28 -3.38 7.48 15.01
N LEU A 29 -4.62 7.23 14.54
CA LEU A 29 -5.29 8.05 13.53
C LEU A 29 -6.67 8.50 14.05
N LYS A 30 -6.88 9.81 14.12
CA LYS A 30 -8.14 10.43 14.60
C LYS A 30 -8.64 9.88 15.96
N GLY A 31 -7.71 9.70 16.91
CA GLY A 31 -8.01 9.20 18.25
C GLY A 31 -8.32 7.70 18.34
N LYS A 32 -8.01 6.91 17.30
CA LYS A 32 -8.13 5.45 17.30
C LYS A 32 -6.79 4.81 16.96
N TRP A 33 -6.52 3.67 17.59
CA TRP A 33 -5.32 2.88 17.33
C TRP A 33 -5.51 1.91 16.16
N PHE A 34 -4.51 1.87 15.29
CA PHE A 34 -4.42 0.99 14.13
C PHE A 34 -3.07 0.29 14.12
N GLN A 35 -3.03 -0.90 13.52
CA GLN A 35 -1.83 -1.65 13.22
C GLN A 35 -1.62 -1.73 11.70
N ARG A 36 -0.36 -1.71 11.25
CA ARG A 36 0.05 -2.08 9.89
C ARG A 36 0.63 -3.50 9.94
N LYS A 37 0.09 -4.40 9.12
CA LYS A 37 0.71 -5.71 8.88
C LYS A 37 1.17 -5.82 7.43
N ASP A 38 2.47 -5.91 7.23
CA ASP A 38 3.05 -6.21 5.93
C ASP A 38 2.94 -7.71 5.62
N LEU A 39 2.65 -8.03 4.37
CA LEU A 39 2.32 -9.38 3.93
C LEU A 39 2.62 -9.59 2.44
N GLU A 40 2.83 -10.85 2.06
CA GLU A 40 3.04 -11.26 0.68
C GLU A 40 1.87 -12.14 0.20
N VAL A 41 1.23 -11.77 -0.91
CA VAL A 41 0.13 -12.53 -1.54
C VAL A 41 0.61 -13.06 -2.89
N LYS A 42 0.52 -14.37 -3.12
CA LYS A 42 0.71 -14.92 -4.47
C LYS A 42 -0.57 -14.81 -5.29
N ASN A 43 -0.47 -14.28 -6.51
CA ASN A 43 -1.58 -14.23 -7.45
C ASN A 43 -1.65 -15.49 -8.33
N ILE A 44 -2.69 -15.60 -9.16
CA ILE A 44 -2.94 -16.79 -10.01
C ILE A 44 -1.88 -17.05 -11.09
N ARG A 45 -0.95 -16.11 -11.37
CA ARG A 45 0.20 -16.30 -12.27
C ARG A 45 1.46 -16.75 -11.53
N GLY A 46 1.43 -16.77 -10.19
CA GLY A 46 2.58 -17.05 -9.34
C GLY A 46 3.36 -15.80 -8.90
N ASP A 47 3.03 -14.59 -9.39
CA ASP A 47 3.71 -13.38 -8.93
C ASP A 47 3.43 -13.12 -7.45
N THR A 48 4.47 -12.78 -6.68
CA THR A 48 4.34 -12.28 -5.31
C THR A 48 4.00 -10.79 -5.31
N LEU A 49 2.85 -10.44 -4.74
CA LEU A 49 2.43 -9.08 -4.45
C LEU A 49 2.82 -8.74 -3.00
N LYS A 50 3.66 -7.73 -2.80
CA LYS A 50 3.92 -7.15 -1.47
C LYS A 50 2.82 -6.16 -1.12
N CYS A 51 2.27 -6.23 0.08
CA CYS A 51 1.13 -5.44 0.52
C CYS A 51 1.27 -5.04 2.00
N SER A 52 0.65 -3.92 2.37
CA SER A 52 0.54 -3.45 3.76
C SER A 52 -0.95 -3.34 4.12
N HIS A 53 -1.39 -4.10 5.12
CA HIS A 53 -2.78 -4.14 5.57
C HIS A 53 -2.94 -3.32 6.85
N TYR A 54 -3.72 -2.24 6.75
CA TYR A 54 -3.99 -1.32 7.86
C TYR A 54 -5.31 -1.68 8.53
N MET A 55 -5.27 -1.99 9.83
CA MET A 55 -6.38 -2.56 10.59
C MET A 55 -6.58 -1.78 11.90
N PRO A 56 -7.81 -1.49 12.36
CA PRO A 56 -8.00 -0.99 13.72
C PRO A 56 -7.61 -2.09 14.73
N ILE A 57 -6.90 -1.73 15.80
CA ILE A 57 -6.53 -2.71 16.86
C ILE A 57 -7.78 -3.12 17.65
N ILE A 58 -8.69 -2.18 17.89
CA ILE A 58 -9.96 -2.42 18.59
C ILE A 58 -11.11 -2.41 17.57
N TYR A 59 -11.76 -3.56 17.41
CA TYR A 59 -12.98 -3.72 16.60
C TYR A 59 -13.95 -4.72 17.25
N LEU A 60 -15.18 -4.77 16.76
CA LEU A 60 -16.19 -5.71 17.26
C LEU A 60 -15.87 -7.13 16.79
N GLU A 61 -15.53 -8.01 17.72
CA GLU A 61 -15.29 -9.43 17.48
C GLU A 61 -16.51 -10.10 16.82
N GLY A 62 -16.26 -11.06 15.93
CA GLY A 62 -17.29 -11.76 15.16
C GLY A 62 -17.94 -10.95 14.04
N LYS A 63 -17.57 -9.67 13.80
CA LYS A 63 -18.08 -8.87 12.67
C LYS A 63 -16.95 -8.48 11.71
N PRO A 64 -16.94 -9.00 10.46
CA PRO A 64 -15.94 -8.61 9.48
C PRO A 64 -16.11 -7.13 9.09
N LEU A 65 -14.99 -6.41 9.02
CA LEU A 65 -14.97 -5.03 8.56
C LEU A 65 -15.00 -4.96 7.02
N PRO A 66 -15.58 -3.92 6.42
CA PRO A 66 -15.44 -3.67 4.99
C PRO A 66 -13.96 -3.43 4.64
N CYS A 67 -13.44 -4.18 3.67
CA CYS A 67 -12.06 -4.04 3.20
C CYS A 67 -11.99 -3.15 1.96
N VAL A 68 -11.00 -2.26 1.90
CA VAL A 68 -10.69 -1.43 0.71
C VAL A 68 -9.33 -1.83 0.19
N ILE A 69 -9.29 -2.38 -1.03
CA ILE A 69 -8.02 -2.71 -1.71
C ILE A 69 -7.56 -1.47 -2.47
N TYR A 70 -6.47 -0.85 -2.01
CA TYR A 70 -5.83 0.27 -2.69
C TYR A 70 -4.60 -0.21 -3.48
N CYS A 71 -4.55 0.14 -4.76
CA CYS A 71 -3.42 -0.14 -5.64
C CYS A 71 -2.77 1.18 -6.09
N HIS A 72 -1.51 1.42 -5.69
CA HIS A 72 -0.70 2.50 -6.27
C HIS A 72 -0.55 2.27 -7.79
N GLY A 73 -0.83 3.32 -8.58
CA GLY A 73 -0.82 3.29 -10.04
C GLY A 73 0.46 2.77 -10.70
N ASN A 74 0.34 2.34 -11.96
CA ASN A 74 1.47 1.79 -12.72
C ASN A 74 2.25 2.95 -13.38
N ARG A 75 3.59 2.95 -13.36
CA ARG A 75 4.44 1.77 -13.62
C ARG A 75 4.40 1.49 -15.12
N PHE A 76 4.77 2.48 -15.95
CA PHE A 76 5.19 2.21 -17.31
C PHE A 76 6.52 1.43 -17.28
N VAL A 77 6.60 0.40 -18.13
CA VAL A 77 7.84 -0.24 -18.55
C VAL A 77 7.78 -0.27 -20.07
N LYS A 78 8.82 0.24 -20.74
CA LYS A 78 9.11 -0.22 -22.11
C LYS A 78 9.94 -1.49 -21.94
N ASN A 79 9.44 -2.58 -22.51
CA ASN A 79 10.27 -3.74 -22.85
C ASN A 79 11.09 -3.39 -24.11
#